data_AF-A0A388QHP9-F1
#
_entry.id   AF-A0A388QHP9-F1
#
_cell.length_a   1.000
_cell.length_b   1.000
_cell.length_c   1.000
_cell.angle_alpha   90.00
_cell.angle_beta   90.00
_cell.angle_gamma   90.00
#
_symmetry.space_group_name_H-M   'P 1'
#
loop_
_entity.id
_entity.type
_entity.pdbx_description
1 polymer ?
#
loop_
_entity_poly.entity_id
_entity_poly.type
_entity_poly.pdbx_seq_one_letter_code
_entity_poly.pdbx_strand_id
1 'polypeptide(L)'
;MPTIQDKTWIRLLKENTFEIRDRVVEWRKENAIIRIDRPSRLQRARRLGYKAKQGIVVVRMRVGTGGMRKQRPVAGRRPKHLGVTRIKADDDMKTVAVRRVLERYPNMKLLGSYFVYKDGMNYWFEIILADPMHPRIAQDKELRQRLPQTA
;
A
#
# COMPACT_ATOMS: atom_id res chain seq x y z
N MET A 1 -7.27 -8.50 -20.01
CA MET A 1 -7.84 -9.56 -19.14
C MET A 1 -6.87 -9.91 -18.02
N PRO A 2 -7.33 -10.39 -16.84
CA PRO A 2 -6.44 -10.86 -15.77
C PRO A 2 -5.59 -12.02 -16.25
N THR A 3 -4.30 -12.01 -15.95
CA THR A 3 -3.41 -13.15 -16.27
C THR A 3 -3.81 -14.38 -15.46
N ILE A 4 -3.36 -15.57 -15.88
CA ILE A 4 -3.62 -16.83 -15.15
C ILE A 4 -3.24 -16.70 -13.67
N GLN A 5 -2.09 -16.09 -13.38
CA GLN A 5 -1.64 -15.85 -12.00
C GLN A 5 -2.48 -14.78 -11.25
N ASP A 6 -3.09 -13.82 -11.93
CA ASP A 6 -4.05 -12.92 -11.27
C ASP A 6 -5.32 -13.69 -10.88
N LYS A 7 -5.78 -14.59 -11.76
CA LYS A 7 -6.96 -15.43 -11.51
C LYS A 7 -6.74 -16.36 -10.33
N THR A 8 -5.56 -16.97 -10.20
CA THR A 8 -5.21 -17.80 -9.02
C THR A 8 -5.22 -16.96 -7.75
N TRP A 9 -4.64 -15.77 -7.74
CA TRP A 9 -4.69 -14.87 -6.58
C TRP A 9 -6.10 -14.45 -6.19
N ILE A 10 -6.95 -14.11 -7.17
CA ILE A 10 -8.36 -13.77 -6.93
C ILE A 10 -9.10 -14.98 -6.34
N ARG A 11 -8.85 -16.18 -6.88
CA ARG A 11 -9.43 -17.43 -6.37
C ARG A 11 -9.00 -17.71 -4.93
N LEU A 12 -7.70 -17.65 -4.63
CA LEU A 12 -7.16 -17.87 -3.29
C LEU A 12 -7.77 -16.92 -2.26
N LEU A 13 -7.96 -15.65 -2.63
CA LEU A 13 -8.62 -14.65 -1.76
C LEU A 13 -10.10 -14.97 -1.54
N LYS A 14 -10.81 -15.41 -2.58
CA LYS A 14 -12.24 -15.75 -2.51
C LYS A 14 -12.49 -17.01 -1.71
N GLU A 15 -11.66 -18.03 -1.90
CA GLU A 15 -11.73 -19.31 -1.19
C GLU A 15 -11.13 -19.22 0.23
N ASN A 16 -10.37 -18.15 0.51
CA ASN A 16 -9.68 -17.92 1.77
C ASN A 16 -8.91 -19.17 2.22
N THR A 17 -8.02 -19.66 1.34
CA THR A 17 -7.26 -20.90 1.54
C THR A 17 -6.32 -20.81 2.74
N PHE A 18 -5.93 -21.97 3.26
CA PHE A 18 -5.05 -22.11 4.42
C PHE A 18 -3.72 -21.33 4.26
N GLU A 19 -3.09 -21.41 3.09
CA GLU A 19 -1.82 -20.70 2.79
C GLU A 19 -1.89 -19.17 2.93
N ILE A 20 -3.04 -18.56 2.64
CA ILE A 20 -3.21 -17.11 2.82
C ILE A 20 -3.48 -16.79 4.28
N ARG A 21 -4.23 -17.65 4.99
CA ARG A 21 -4.52 -17.46 6.42
C ARG A 21 -3.24 -17.49 7.25
N ASP A 22 -2.37 -18.46 7.01
CA ASP A 22 -1.09 -18.59 7.72
C ASP A 22 -0.22 -17.35 7.53
N ARG A 23 -0.08 -16.88 6.29
CA ARG A 23 0.63 -15.63 5.98
C ARG A 23 0.05 -14.43 6.71
N VAL A 24 -1.28 -14.32 6.78
CA VAL A 24 -1.94 -13.21 7.48
C VAL A 24 -1.72 -13.28 8.99
N VAL A 25 -1.65 -14.48 9.58
CA VAL A 25 -1.30 -14.64 11.01
C VAL A 25 0.09 -14.09 11.30
N GLU A 26 1.06 -14.33 10.41
CA GLU A 26 2.40 -13.72 10.50
C GLU A 26 2.33 -12.19 10.35
N TRP A 27 1.61 -11.69 9.35
CA TRP A 27 1.51 -10.24 9.10
C TRP A 27 0.80 -9.46 10.21
N ARG A 28 0.03 -10.12 11.07
CA ARG A 28 -0.57 -9.50 12.26
C ARG A 28 0.44 -9.27 13.38
N LYS A 29 1.48 -10.10 13.45
CA LYS A 29 2.59 -9.98 14.41
C LYS A 29 3.62 -8.95 13.95
N GLU A 30 3.70 -8.73 12.64
CA GLU A 30 4.53 -7.73 11.99
C GLU A 30 4.17 -6.28 12.38
N ASN A 31 5.16 -5.39 12.31
CA ASN A 31 4.97 -3.94 12.41
C ASN A 31 4.07 -3.41 11.29
N ALA A 32 3.51 -2.21 11.48
CA ALA A 32 2.59 -1.64 10.51
C ALA A 32 3.23 -1.37 9.13
N ILE A 33 4.48 -0.89 9.14
CA ILE A 33 5.32 -0.67 7.96
C ILE A 33 6.47 -1.67 8.04
N ILE A 34 6.58 -2.56 7.06
CA ILE A 34 7.68 -3.52 6.95
C ILE A 34 8.23 -3.54 5.53
N ARG A 35 9.55 -3.56 5.41
CA ARG A 35 10.22 -3.80 4.14
C ARG A 35 10.23 -5.30 3.86
N ILE A 36 9.84 -5.68 2.65
CA ILE A 36 9.84 -7.08 2.20
C ILE A 36 10.85 -7.24 1.07
N ASP A 37 11.50 -8.40 1.02
CA ASP A 37 12.53 -8.68 0.01
C ASP A 37 11.92 -8.99 -1.36
N ARG A 38 10.80 -9.71 -1.37
CA ARG A 38 10.10 -10.09 -2.59
C ARG A 38 8.62 -9.71 -2.53
N PRO A 39 8.04 -9.19 -3.62
CA PRO A 39 6.62 -8.88 -3.68
C PRO A 39 5.79 -10.16 -3.58
N SER A 40 4.70 -10.13 -2.82
CA SER A 40 3.78 -11.27 -2.72
C SER A 40 3.12 -11.58 -4.06
N ARG A 41 2.85 -10.55 -4.87
CA ARG A 41 2.22 -10.66 -6.20
C ARG A 41 3.15 -10.16 -7.30
N LEU A 42 4.12 -11.00 -7.69
CA LEU A 42 5.17 -10.63 -8.65
C LEU A 42 4.64 -10.07 -9.98
N GLN A 43 3.64 -10.70 -10.60
CA GLN A 43 3.11 -10.22 -11.89
C GLN A 43 2.41 -8.88 -11.78
N ARG A 44 1.71 -8.64 -10.67
CA ARG A 44 1.06 -7.35 -10.42
C ARG A 44 2.11 -6.28 -10.19
N ALA A 45 3.15 -6.59 -9.41
CA ALA A 45 4.27 -5.71 -9.18
C ALA A 45 5.00 -5.35 -10.48
N ARG A 46 5.31 -6.33 -11.34
CA ARG A 46 5.97 -6.11 -12.64
C ARG A 46 5.16 -5.18 -13.55
N ARG A 47 3.83 -5.33 -13.57
CA ARG A 47 2.92 -4.44 -14.33
C ARG A 47 2.97 -2.99 -13.85
N LEU A 48 3.26 -2.80 -12.57
CA LEU A 48 3.44 -1.48 -11.94
C LEU A 48 4.88 -0.98 -12.03
N GLY A 49 5.77 -1.68 -12.75
CA GLY A 49 7.14 -1.26 -12.98
C GLY A 49 8.17 -1.82 -12.00
N TYR A 50 7.83 -2.83 -11.18
CA TYR A 50 8.82 -3.53 -10.37
C TYR A 50 9.85 -4.26 -11.25
N LYS A 51 11.13 -3.99 -11.00
CA LYS A 51 12.26 -4.75 -11.51
C LYS A 51 13.10 -5.26 -10.33
N ALA A 52 13.71 -6.43 -10.47
CA ALA A 52 14.66 -6.94 -9.48
C ALA A 52 16.01 -6.23 -9.67
N LYS A 53 16.11 -5.00 -9.18
CA LYS A 53 17.31 -4.14 -9.25
C LYS A 53 17.59 -3.51 -7.89
N GLN A 54 18.86 -3.21 -7.63
CA GLN A 54 19.25 -2.36 -6.52
C GLN A 54 18.62 -0.96 -6.67
N GLY A 55 18.19 -0.38 -5.55
CA GLY A 55 17.44 0.87 -5.52
C GLY A 55 15.92 0.72 -5.66
N ILE A 56 15.39 -0.49 -5.87
CA ILE A 56 13.94 -0.76 -5.76
C ILE A 56 13.65 -1.44 -4.41
N VAL A 57 12.63 -0.96 -3.72
CA VAL A 57 12.18 -1.49 -2.43
C VAL A 57 10.69 -1.78 -2.49
N VAL A 58 10.26 -2.89 -1.90
CA VAL A 58 8.85 -3.17 -1.67
C VAL A 58 8.57 -3.08 -0.19
N VAL A 59 7.54 -2.32 0.15
CA VAL A 59 7.11 -2.09 1.53
C VAL A 59 5.69 -2.61 1.68
N ARG A 60 5.48 -3.49 2.65
CA ARG A 60 4.14 -3.89 3.08
C ARG A 60 3.66 -2.90 4.14
N MET A 61 2.49 -2.33 3.92
CA MET A 61 1.84 -1.40 4.84
C MET A 61 0.46 -1.91 5.21
N ARG A 62 0.17 -1.97 6.52
CA ARG A 62 -1.18 -2.22 7.03
C ARG A 62 -1.88 -0.91 7.40
N VAL A 63 -3.14 -0.78 7.01
CA VAL A 63 -4.01 0.37 7.33
C VAL A 63 -5.27 -0.15 8.00
N GLY A 64 -5.69 0.48 9.10
CA GLY A 64 -6.90 0.08 9.82
C GLY A 64 -8.15 0.16 8.94
N THR A 65 -9.07 -0.79 9.12
CA THR A 65 -10.40 -0.76 8.53
C THR A 65 -11.28 0.23 9.31
N GLY A 66 -12.26 0.81 8.61
CA GLY A 66 -13.23 1.71 9.22
C GLY A 66 -13.34 3.05 8.52
N GLY A 67 -14.18 3.92 9.07
CA GLY A 67 -14.37 5.28 8.60
C GLY A 67 -13.56 6.30 9.41
N MET A 68 -13.62 7.56 9.00
CA MET A 68 -12.99 8.64 9.74
C MET A 68 -13.84 8.99 10.97
N ARG A 69 -13.17 9.27 12.09
CA ARG A 69 -13.77 9.87 13.28
C ARG A 69 -13.08 11.21 13.53
N LYS A 70 -13.86 12.28 13.68
CA LYS A 70 -13.32 13.60 14.06
C LYS A 70 -13.06 13.65 15.57
N GLN A 71 -12.25 14.60 16.01
CA GLN A 71 -12.19 14.94 17.43
C GLN A 71 -13.51 15.63 17.84
N ARG A 72 -14.04 15.30 19.01
CA ARG A 72 -15.28 15.93 19.49
C ARG A 72 -15.00 17.40 19.82
N PRO A 73 -15.78 18.36 19.29
CA PRO A 73 -15.64 19.77 19.65
C PRO A 73 -15.88 19.96 21.16
N VAL A 74 -15.04 20.77 21.80
CA VAL A 74 -15.16 21.11 23.23
C VAL A 74 -16.14 22.28 23.44
N ALA A 75 -16.09 23.29 22.56
CA ALA A 75 -16.96 24.45 22.63
C ALA A 75 -18.32 24.21 21.95
N GLY A 76 -19.29 25.09 22.24
CA GLY A 76 -20.61 25.09 21.62
C GLY A 76 -20.56 25.15 20.09
N ARG A 77 -21.36 24.30 19.44
CA ARG A 77 -21.54 24.23 17.99
C ARG A 77 -23.00 23.99 17.65
N ARG A 78 -23.43 24.43 16.47
CA ARG A 78 -24.77 24.11 15.95
C ARG A 78 -24.91 22.58 15.83
N PRO A 79 -26.10 21.99 16.06
CA PRO A 79 -26.31 20.54 16.02
C PRO A 79 -25.76 19.85 14.76
N LYS A 80 -25.89 20.49 13.60
CA LYS A 80 -25.36 19.98 12.32
C LYS A 80 -23.82 19.82 12.27
N HIS A 81 -23.08 20.51 13.13
CA HIS A 81 -21.62 20.45 13.20
C HIS A 81 -21.11 19.60 14.38
N LEU A 82 -21.99 18.99 15.17
CA LEU A 82 -21.62 18.11 16.28
C LEU A 82 -21.35 16.65 15.85
N GLY A 83 -21.53 16.31 14.57
CA GLY A 83 -21.28 14.97 14.05
C GLY A 83 -19.80 14.57 14.17
N VAL A 84 -19.53 13.47 14.87
CA VAL A 84 -18.17 12.95 15.13
C VAL A 84 -17.91 11.64 14.40
N THR A 85 -18.93 10.78 14.31
CA THR A 85 -18.87 9.42 13.74
C THR A 85 -19.57 9.35 12.38
N ARG A 86 -19.40 8.23 11.67
CA ARG A 86 -19.99 7.95 10.34
C ARG A 86 -19.59 8.96 9.25
N ILE A 87 -18.39 9.51 9.37
CA ILE A 87 -17.83 10.42 8.37
C ILE A 87 -16.99 9.58 7.41
N LYS A 88 -17.30 9.69 6.11
CA LYS A 88 -16.47 9.09 5.06
C LYS A 88 -15.23 9.94 4.88
N ALA A 89 -14.08 9.29 4.74
CA ALA A 89 -12.86 9.97 4.32
C ALA A 89 -12.95 10.27 2.82
N ASP A 90 -12.30 11.35 2.40
CA ASP A 90 -12.19 11.70 0.99
C ASP A 90 -11.13 10.83 0.28
N ASP A 91 -10.10 10.43 1.03
CA ASP A 91 -8.99 9.60 0.54
C ASP A 91 -9.31 8.09 0.64
N ASP A 92 -8.89 7.33 -0.37
CA ASP A 92 -8.88 5.86 -0.32
C ASP A 92 -7.78 5.33 0.62
N MET A 93 -8.01 4.15 1.22
CA MET A 93 -7.05 3.48 2.10
C MET A 93 -5.72 3.20 1.41
N LYS A 94 -5.75 2.97 0.09
CA LYS A 94 -4.54 2.85 -0.73
C LYS A 94 -3.71 4.14 -0.73
N THR A 95 -4.37 5.30 -0.88
CA THR A 95 -3.72 6.62 -0.85
C THR A 95 -3.14 6.91 0.53
N VAL A 96 -3.89 6.59 1.59
CA VAL A 96 -3.41 6.71 2.98
C VAL A 96 -2.19 5.83 3.22
N ALA A 97 -2.18 4.58 2.74
CA ALA A 97 -1.04 3.68 2.85
C ALA A 97 0.20 4.25 2.17
N VAL A 98 0.05 4.76 0.95
CA VAL A 98 1.13 5.40 0.18
C VAL A 98 1.70 6.61 0.92
N ARG A 99 0.83 7.51 1.42
CA ARG A 99 1.26 8.72 2.13
C ARG A 99 2.13 8.38 3.35
N ARG A 100 1.66 7.45 4.20
CA ARG A 100 2.41 6.99 5.39
C ARG A 100 3.76 6.36 5.06
N VAL A 101 3.85 5.64 3.93
CA VAL A 101 5.12 5.05 3.49
C VAL A 101 6.07 6.11 2.95
N LEU A 102 5.58 7.10 2.20
CA LEU A 102 6.41 8.21 1.70
C LEU A 102 6.92 9.11 2.83
N GLU A 103 6.12 9.30 3.89
CA GLU A 103 6.58 9.98 5.11
C GLU A 103 7.75 9.24 5.78
N ARG A 104 7.75 7.90 5.73
CA ARG A 104 8.83 7.06 6.29
C ARG A 104 10.07 6.98 5.38
N TYR A 105 9.88 7.07 4.06
CA TYR A 105 10.94 6.97 3.05
C TYR A 105 10.96 8.22 2.15
N PRO A 106 11.34 9.41 2.68
CA PRO A 106 11.25 10.67 1.95
C PRO A 106 12.22 10.77 0.76
N ASN A 107 13.33 10.02 0.81
CA ASN A 107 14.33 9.95 -0.25
C ASN A 107 13.89 9.08 -1.45
N MET A 108 12.86 8.24 -1.27
CA MET A 108 12.37 7.36 -2.32
C MET A 108 11.13 7.93 -2.99
N LYS A 109 10.89 7.50 -4.23
CA LYS A 109 9.73 7.90 -5.03
C LYS A 109 8.84 6.70 -5.30
N LEU A 110 7.53 6.95 -5.37
CA LEU A 110 6.53 5.92 -5.63
C LEU A 110 6.60 5.43 -7.08
N LEU A 111 6.70 4.11 -7.27
CA LEU A 111 6.48 3.46 -8.58
C LEU A 111 5.04 2.98 -8.72
N GLY A 112 4.48 2.41 -7.66
CA GLY A 112 3.11 1.94 -7.66
C GLY A 112 2.74 1.22 -6.38
N SER A 113 1.46 0.92 -6.22
CA SER A 113 0.97 0.16 -5.08
C SER A 113 -0.21 -0.71 -5.44
N TYR A 114 -0.37 -1.82 -4.73
CA TYR A 114 -1.45 -2.77 -4.94
C TYR A 114 -1.93 -3.41 -3.64
N PHE A 115 -3.18 -3.84 -3.70
CA PHE A 115 -3.84 -4.57 -2.62
C PHE A 115 -3.35 -6.01 -2.54
N VAL A 116 -3.11 -6.47 -1.31
CA VAL A 116 -2.68 -7.83 -1.01
C VAL A 116 -3.79 -8.60 -0.32
N TYR A 117 -4.27 -8.10 0.83
CA TYR A 117 -5.25 -8.80 1.66
C TYR A 117 -6.05 -7.81 2.52
N LYS A 118 -7.23 -8.24 2.96
CA LYS A 118 -8.10 -7.51 3.90
C LYS A 118 -8.57 -8.50 4.94
N ASP A 119 -8.45 -8.14 6.21
CA ASP A 119 -9.16 -8.80 7.29
C ASP A 119 -10.22 -7.87 7.90
N GLY A 120 -10.82 -8.25 9.02
CA GLY A 120 -11.82 -7.43 9.69
C GLY A 120 -11.28 -6.09 10.21
N MET A 121 -9.99 -6.02 10.55
CA MET A 121 -9.37 -4.90 11.26
C MET A 121 -8.42 -4.07 10.41
N ASN A 122 -7.82 -4.64 9.36
CA ASN A 122 -6.77 -4.02 8.55
C ASN A 122 -6.88 -4.39 7.06
N TYR A 123 -6.41 -3.48 6.23
CA TYR A 123 -6.06 -3.66 4.84
C TYR A 123 -4.54 -3.73 4.70
N TRP A 124 -4.03 -4.66 3.91
CA TRP A 124 -2.62 -4.75 3.55
C TRP A 124 -2.40 -4.32 2.11
N PHE A 125 -1.48 -3.39 1.93
CA PHE A 125 -1.00 -2.92 0.64
C PHE A 125 0.49 -3.17 0.52
N GLU A 126 0.93 -3.54 -0.68
CA GLU A 126 2.34 -3.53 -1.04
C GLU A 126 2.61 -2.32 -1.93
N ILE A 127 3.59 -1.53 -1.51
CA ILE A 127 3.97 -0.26 -2.10
C ILE A 127 5.40 -0.43 -2.63
N ILE A 128 5.58 -0.16 -3.92
CA ILE A 128 6.85 -0.24 -4.61
C ILE A 128 7.44 1.17 -4.66
N LEU A 129 8.63 1.29 -4.11
CA LEU A 129 9.42 2.49 -4.08
C LEU A 129 10.68 2.30 -4.94
N ALA A 130 11.17 3.40 -5.49
CA ALA A 130 12.47 3.45 -6.14
C ALA A 130 13.25 4.65 -5.66
N ASP A 131 14.54 4.44 -5.46
CA ASP A 131 15.53 5.47 -5.16
C ASP A 131 16.01 6.11 -6.47
N PRO A 132 15.64 7.38 -6.74
CA PRO A 132 16.05 8.06 -7.97
C PRO A 132 17.55 8.38 -8.01
N MET A 133 18.23 8.46 -6.86
CA MET A 133 19.66 8.78 -6.77
C MET A 133 20.55 7.56 -7.03
N HIS A 134 19.99 6.35 -6.91
CA HIS A 134 20.76 5.12 -7.10
C HIS A 134 21.17 4.95 -8.58
N PRO A 135 22.47 4.69 -8.90
CA PRO A 135 22.96 4.64 -10.30
C PRO A 135 22.19 3.67 -11.20
N ARG A 136 21.84 2.49 -10.67
CA ARG A 136 21.08 1.47 -11.41
C ARG A 136 19.65 1.90 -11.78
N ILE A 137 19.08 2.88 -11.08
CA ILE A 137 17.76 3.45 -11.36
C ILE A 137 17.92 4.66 -12.28
N ALA A 138 18.86 5.55 -11.98
CA ALA A 138 19.15 6.73 -12.78
C ALA A 138 19.50 6.40 -14.24
N GLN A 139 20.21 5.30 -14.47
CA GLN A 139 20.57 4.80 -15.81
C GLN A 139 19.40 4.11 -16.54
N ASP A 140 18.38 3.61 -15.83
CA ASP A 140 17.25 2.91 -16.44
C ASP A 140 16.21 3.91 -16.96
N LYS A 141 16.20 4.10 -18.28
CA LYS A 141 15.29 5.04 -18.97
C LYS A 141 13.81 4.76 -18.65
N GLU A 142 13.40 3.50 -18.57
CA GLU A 142 12.00 3.13 -18.35
C GLU A 142 11.54 3.49 -16.93
N LEU A 143 12.40 3.22 -15.93
CA LEU A 143 12.09 3.58 -14.56
C LEU A 143 12.09 5.09 -14.38
N ARG A 144 13.09 5.79 -14.93
CA ARG A 144 13.17 7.26 -14.87
C ARG A 144 11.93 7.95 -15.44
N GLN A 145 11.36 7.42 -16.53
CA GLN A 145 10.13 7.95 -17.12
C GLN A 145 8.89 7.75 -16.25
N ARG A 146 8.85 6.70 -15.42
CA ARG A 146 7.73 6.43 -14.52
C ARG A 146 7.81 7.20 -13.21
N LEU A 147 9.00 7.61 -12.79
CA LEU A 147 9.16 8.38 -11.57
C LEU A 147 8.64 9.80 -11.78
N PRO A 148 7.90 10.38 -10.82
CA PRO A 148 7.54 11.77 -10.87
C PRO A 148 8.82 12.61 -10.85
N GLN A 149 9.05 13.37 -11.93
CA GLN A 149 10.06 14.42 -11.97
C GLN A 149 9.66 15.43 -10.89
N THR A 150 10.53 15.67 -9.92
CA THR A 150 10.26 16.70 -8.92
C THR A 150 10.40 18.03 -9.65
N ALA A 151 9.36 18.86 -9.65
CA ALA A 151 9.43 20.23 -10.16
C ALA A 151 10.33 21.07 -9.24
#